data_AF-A0A251T7Z2-F1
#
_entry.id   AF-A0A251T7Z2-F1
#
_cell.length_a   1.000
_cell.length_b   1.000
_cell.length_c   1.000
_cell.angle_alpha   90.00
_cell.angle_beta   90.00
_cell.angle_gamma   90.00
#
_symmetry.space_group_name_H-M   'P 1'
#
loop_
_entity.id
_entity.type
_entity.pdbx_description
1 polymer ?
#
loop_
_entity_poly.entity_id
_entity_poly.type
_entity_poly.pdbx_seq_one_letter_code
_entity_poly.pdbx_strand_id
1 'polypeptide(L)'
;MLIYFVTFVSFIFFYKYSLPIKQLPPWSNETRLLSLQFLEDLSILFPSVKSLKNALSVYFNTKMASSKAKRKCYSKLNTNTMENVETTTTAESSSLLDLPDLALETILEKLEPVDLCKMACVSSQLRDMCSSEYLWKQHMKRKWGRVFGFVAKKEWLLHVASQKNILDGAERRGFLSKLWPVMLFKSSDERKSSQPRDTCSAVSCYRALETGRFWFPAQVFNRENGHVGFVMSSYDAELSYDSQTDTFEARYPPHGQRAESGVTWDRLREVPVDNSPHDLHISTCLNDLRPKDHIEIQWRRNKHYPYGWWYGVIGHLESCDANNTYCRCHESDMVVLEFKQYAPGSRWRRMTLNRKEHREEGTETEGFYGGIKKLCNKDEITMWQRFWPNDILE
;
A
#
# COMPACT_ATOMS: atom_id res chain seq x y z
N MET A 1 19.98 -24.35 -37.77
CA MET A 1 18.77 -23.49 -37.61
C MET A 1 17.46 -24.24 -37.80
N LEU A 2 17.34 -25.20 -38.74
CA LEU A 2 16.12 -26.03 -38.89
C LEU A 2 15.82 -26.96 -37.69
N ILE A 3 16.85 -27.46 -37.00
CA ILE A 3 16.69 -28.39 -35.85
C ILE A 3 16.11 -27.70 -34.61
N TYR A 4 16.39 -26.41 -34.41
CA TYR A 4 15.83 -25.62 -33.30
C TYR A 4 14.36 -25.24 -33.54
N PHE A 5 13.94 -25.14 -34.80
CA PHE A 5 12.55 -24.84 -35.15
C PHE A 5 11.63 -26.05 -34.95
N VAL A 6 12.12 -27.25 -35.28
CA VAL A 6 11.37 -28.51 -35.09
C VAL A 6 11.19 -28.85 -33.60
N THR A 7 12.18 -28.54 -32.76
CA THR A 7 12.09 -28.75 -31.30
C THR A 7 11.15 -27.74 -30.62
N PHE A 8 11.11 -26.49 -31.09
CA PHE A 8 10.20 -25.46 -30.55
C PHE A 8 8.73 -25.74 -30.90
N VAL A 9 8.43 -26.15 -32.14
CA VAL A 9 7.07 -26.49 -32.57
C VAL A 9 6.54 -27.72 -31.84
N SER A 10 7.39 -28.72 -31.58
CA SER A 10 7.02 -29.92 -30.83
C SER A 10 6.65 -29.61 -29.38
N PHE A 11 7.30 -28.61 -28.76
CA PHE A 11 7.02 -28.17 -27.39
C PHE A 11 5.66 -27.46 -27.25
N ILE A 12 5.26 -26.66 -28.25
CA ILE A 12 3.96 -25.96 -28.28
C ILE A 12 2.81 -26.96 -28.42
N PHE A 13 2.97 -28.01 -29.24
CA PHE A 13 1.97 -29.06 -29.35
C PHE A 13 1.86 -29.89 -28.06
N PHE A 14 2.97 -30.21 -27.39
CA PHE A 14 2.93 -30.92 -26.11
C PHE A 14 2.23 -30.12 -24.99
N TYR A 15 2.43 -28.79 -24.95
CA TYR A 15 1.77 -27.92 -23.96
C TYR A 15 0.25 -27.82 -24.19
N LYS A 16 -0.20 -27.91 -25.44
CA LYS A 16 -1.63 -27.83 -25.79
C LYS A 16 -2.39 -29.13 -25.49
N TYR A 17 -1.71 -30.28 -25.45
CA TYR A 17 -2.32 -31.59 -25.24
C TYR A 17 -2.12 -32.20 -23.84
N SER A 18 -1.27 -31.62 -22.98
CA SER A 18 -0.92 -32.21 -21.67
C SER A 18 -1.59 -31.56 -20.45
N LEU A 19 -2.52 -30.61 -20.64
CA LEU A 19 -3.28 -29.99 -19.56
C LEU A 19 -4.77 -30.36 -19.66
N PRO A 20 -5.36 -31.04 -18.67
CA PRO A 20 -6.81 -31.16 -18.59
C PRO A 20 -7.38 -29.79 -18.21
N ILE A 21 -7.73 -28.99 -19.21
CA ILE A 21 -8.50 -27.76 -19.03
C ILE A 21 -9.88 -28.19 -18.51
N LYS A 22 -10.11 -28.02 -17.20
CA LYS A 22 -11.45 -28.05 -16.63
C LYS A 22 -12.30 -27.01 -17.36
N GLN A 23 -13.43 -27.45 -17.90
CA GLN A 23 -14.43 -26.59 -18.52
C GLN A 23 -14.84 -25.49 -17.54
N LEU A 24 -14.72 -24.24 -17.97
CA LEU A 24 -15.26 -23.08 -17.26
C LEU A 24 -16.80 -23.17 -17.24
N PRO A 25 -17.47 -22.83 -16.12
CA PRO A 25 -18.94 -22.87 -16.01
C PRO A 25 -19.63 -21.77 -16.86
N PRO A 26 -20.90 -21.98 -17.27
CA PRO A 26 -21.53 -21.31 -18.42
C PRO A 26 -22.14 -19.92 -18.16
N TRP A 27 -21.59 -19.11 -17.25
CA TRP A 27 -22.17 -17.80 -16.90
C TRP A 27 -21.33 -16.59 -17.35
N SER A 28 -20.46 -16.77 -18.36
CA SER A 28 -19.68 -15.68 -18.97
C SER A 28 -20.49 -14.75 -19.91
N ASN A 29 -21.82 -14.76 -19.82
CA ASN A 29 -22.70 -13.96 -20.68
C ASN A 29 -23.59 -13.02 -19.86
N GLU A 30 -22.98 -12.14 -19.05
CA GLU A 30 -23.61 -10.88 -18.69
C GLU A 30 -22.60 -9.74 -18.82
N THR A 31 -22.57 -9.16 -20.01
CA THR A 31 -21.85 -7.93 -20.34
C THR A 31 -22.45 -6.76 -19.58
N ARG A 32 -21.93 -6.46 -18.38
CA ARG A 32 -22.06 -5.12 -17.79
C ARG A 32 -21.19 -4.18 -18.63
N LEU A 33 -21.84 -3.26 -19.33
CA LEU A 33 -21.23 -2.16 -20.08
C LEU A 33 -20.36 -1.32 -19.13
N LEU A 34 -19.07 -1.63 -19.09
CA LEU A 34 -18.04 -0.83 -18.44
C LEU A 34 -17.80 0.44 -19.26
N SER A 35 -17.72 1.57 -18.58
CA SER A 35 -17.52 2.89 -19.15
C SER A 35 -16.22 2.96 -19.96
N LEU A 36 -16.30 3.62 -21.12
CA LEU A 36 -15.28 3.69 -22.19
C LEU A 36 -13.97 4.41 -21.82
N GLN A 37 -13.65 4.58 -20.55
CA GLN A 37 -12.32 5.02 -20.10
C GLN A 37 -11.37 3.82 -19.84
N PHE A 38 -11.87 2.60 -20.00
CA PHE A 38 -11.14 1.33 -19.84
C PHE A 38 -10.48 0.77 -21.11
N LEU A 39 -10.48 1.51 -22.23
CA LEU A 39 -10.02 1.01 -23.53
C LEU A 39 -8.54 1.30 -23.86
N GLU A 40 -7.83 2.05 -23.01
CA GLU A 40 -6.39 2.26 -23.18
C GLU A 40 -5.59 0.97 -22.91
N ASP A 41 -6.12 0.07 -22.07
CA ASP A 41 -5.48 -1.17 -21.62
C ASP A 41 -5.75 -2.41 -22.50
N LEU A 42 -6.68 -2.38 -23.45
CA LEU A 42 -6.92 -3.53 -24.35
C LEU A 42 -5.83 -3.71 -25.44
N SER A 43 -4.96 -2.71 -25.62
CA SER A 43 -3.81 -2.77 -26.54
C SER A 43 -2.76 -3.80 -26.12
N ILE A 44 -2.84 -4.29 -24.89
CA ILE A 44 -1.87 -5.23 -24.30
C ILE A 44 -2.29 -6.70 -24.55
N LEU A 45 -3.58 -6.96 -24.81
CA LEU A 45 -4.10 -8.33 -24.90
C LEU A 45 -4.21 -8.90 -26.32
N PHE A 46 -4.18 -8.08 -27.39
CA PHE A 46 -4.24 -8.58 -28.78
C PHE A 46 -3.37 -7.75 -29.75
N PRO A 47 -2.15 -8.22 -30.12
CA PRO A 47 -1.24 -7.47 -30.99
C PRO A 47 -1.68 -7.31 -32.46
N SER A 48 -2.72 -8.00 -32.92
CA SER A 48 -3.05 -8.12 -34.36
C SER A 48 -4.13 -7.17 -34.89
N VAL A 49 -4.73 -6.29 -34.08
CA VAL A 49 -5.79 -5.38 -34.56
C VAL A 49 -5.30 -3.93 -34.62
N LYS A 50 -4.25 -3.67 -35.42
CA LYS A 50 -3.85 -2.30 -35.80
C LYS A 50 -4.76 -1.66 -36.87
N SER A 51 -5.68 -2.43 -37.47
CA SER A 51 -6.46 -1.98 -38.61
C SER A 51 -7.73 -1.18 -38.25
N LEU A 52 -8.28 -1.33 -37.04
CA LEU A 52 -9.56 -0.68 -36.69
C LEU A 52 -9.43 0.81 -36.28
N LYS A 53 -8.23 1.28 -35.93
CA LYS A 53 -8.00 2.67 -35.51
C LYS A 53 -8.19 3.70 -36.64
N ASN A 54 -7.97 3.31 -37.89
CA ASN A 54 -8.06 4.24 -39.03
C ASN A 54 -9.47 4.45 -39.56
N ALA A 55 -10.44 3.59 -39.20
CA ALA A 55 -11.83 3.74 -39.66
C ALA A 55 -12.66 4.69 -38.78
N LEU A 56 -12.36 4.77 -37.47
CA LEU A 56 -13.15 5.54 -36.52
C LEU A 56 -12.64 6.97 -36.29
N SER A 57 -11.38 7.29 -36.65
CA SER A 57 -10.85 8.66 -36.51
C SER A 57 -11.33 9.63 -37.59
N VAL A 58 -11.99 9.14 -38.64
CA VAL A 58 -12.52 9.95 -39.74
C VAL A 58 -13.88 10.56 -39.41
N TYR A 59 -14.63 10.03 -38.43
CA TYR A 59 -16.00 10.48 -38.17
C TYR A 59 -16.14 11.60 -37.12
N PHE A 60 -15.12 11.83 -36.28
CA PHE A 60 -15.22 12.80 -35.16
C PHE A 60 -14.44 14.12 -35.34
N ASN A 61 -13.67 14.27 -36.41
CA ASN A 61 -12.95 15.52 -36.71
C ASN A 61 -13.59 16.29 -37.86
N THR A 62 -14.83 16.73 -37.68
CA THR A 62 -15.31 17.95 -38.35
C THR A 62 -16.14 18.79 -37.37
N LYS A 63 -15.84 20.10 -37.35
CA LYS A 63 -16.42 21.18 -36.54
C LYS A 63 -16.06 21.22 -35.05
N MET A 64 -15.02 21.99 -34.74
CA MET A 64 -15.21 23.23 -33.96
C MET A 64 -14.08 24.21 -34.29
N ALA A 65 -14.43 25.25 -35.05
CA ALA A 65 -13.57 26.39 -35.30
C ALA A 65 -13.59 27.34 -34.09
N SER A 66 -12.42 27.87 -33.77
CA SER A 66 -12.14 28.74 -32.64
C SER A 66 -12.88 30.09 -32.72
N SER A 67 -13.37 30.58 -31.58
CA SER A 67 -13.53 32.02 -31.35
C SER A 67 -12.78 32.43 -30.08
N LYS A 68 -11.70 33.19 -30.26
CA LYS A 68 -10.94 33.84 -29.18
C LYS A 68 -11.78 35.00 -28.61
N ALA A 69 -12.10 34.96 -27.31
CA ALA A 69 -12.59 36.13 -26.58
C ALA A 69 -11.60 36.48 -25.47
N LYS A 70 -11.05 37.70 -25.55
CA LYS A 70 -10.12 38.28 -24.58
C LYS A 70 -10.87 38.59 -23.28
N ARG A 71 -10.35 38.14 -22.13
CA ARG A 71 -10.82 38.55 -20.80
C ARG A 71 -10.52 40.04 -20.60
N LYS A 72 -11.53 40.83 -20.26
CA LYS A 72 -11.38 42.19 -19.74
C LYS A 72 -12.03 42.21 -18.36
N CYS A 73 -11.25 42.57 -17.34
CA CYS A 73 -11.68 42.77 -15.97
C CYS A 73 -12.48 44.08 -15.91
N TYR A 74 -13.72 44.06 -15.40
CA TYR A 74 -14.47 45.25 -15.05
C TYR A 74 -14.81 45.23 -13.57
N SER A 75 -14.33 46.26 -12.88
CA SER A 75 -14.69 46.64 -11.52
C SER A 75 -16.16 47.05 -11.43
N LYS A 76 -16.83 46.60 -10.36
CA LYS A 76 -18.18 47.01 -9.92
C LYS A 76 -18.34 48.54 -9.94
N LEU A 77 -19.39 49.02 -10.61
CA LEU A 77 -20.01 50.32 -10.33
C LEU A 77 -21.51 50.08 -10.11
N ASN A 78 -21.99 50.47 -8.93
CA ASN A 78 -23.41 50.49 -8.56
C ASN A 78 -24.14 51.58 -9.33
N THR A 79 -25.27 51.25 -9.93
CA THR A 79 -26.37 52.20 -10.19
C THR A 79 -27.70 51.49 -10.03
N ASN A 80 -28.47 51.91 -9.04
CA ASN A 80 -29.87 51.54 -8.84
C ASN A 80 -30.72 52.23 -9.90
N THR A 81 -31.53 51.46 -10.63
CA THR A 81 -32.79 51.97 -11.19
C THR A 81 -33.80 50.82 -11.22
N MET A 82 -34.88 50.98 -10.46
CA MET A 82 -36.07 50.14 -10.51
C MET A 82 -36.78 50.31 -11.85
N GLU A 83 -37.18 49.18 -12.46
CA GLU A 83 -38.42 49.13 -13.23
C GLU A 83 -39.02 47.72 -13.18
N ASN A 84 -40.33 47.70 -13.35
CA ASN A 84 -41.32 46.77 -12.82
C ASN A 84 -41.38 45.38 -13.47
N VAL A 85 -41.74 44.41 -12.62
CA VAL A 85 -42.73 43.34 -12.82
C VAL A 85 -42.69 42.60 -14.17
N GLU A 86 -42.08 41.43 -14.14
CA GLU A 86 -42.74 40.19 -14.55
C GLU A 86 -42.29 39.08 -13.60
N THR A 87 -43.19 38.67 -12.72
CA THR A 87 -43.06 37.50 -11.84
C THR A 87 -43.10 36.24 -12.71
N THR A 88 -42.02 35.97 -13.42
CA THR A 88 -41.70 34.63 -13.85
C THR A 88 -40.95 33.98 -12.69
N THR A 89 -41.64 33.10 -11.97
CA THR A 89 -41.05 32.16 -11.03
C THR A 89 -40.21 31.16 -11.83
N THR A 90 -39.12 31.62 -12.47
CA THR A 90 -38.01 30.76 -12.82
C THR A 90 -37.44 30.32 -11.50
N ALA A 91 -37.82 29.13 -11.03
CA ALA A 91 -37.06 28.43 -10.04
C ALA A 91 -35.63 28.40 -10.59
N GLU A 92 -34.76 29.28 -10.07
CA GLU A 92 -33.33 29.23 -10.36
C GLU A 92 -32.90 27.83 -9.95
N SER A 93 -32.73 26.96 -10.94
CA SER A 93 -32.31 25.59 -10.71
C SER A 93 -30.86 25.66 -10.28
N SER A 94 -30.65 25.78 -8.97
CA SER A 94 -29.32 25.81 -8.38
C SER A 94 -28.57 24.56 -8.82
N SER A 95 -27.52 24.77 -9.62
CA SER A 95 -26.67 23.68 -10.08
C SER A 95 -25.75 23.27 -8.94
N LEU A 96 -25.38 21.99 -8.90
CA LEU A 96 -24.36 21.50 -7.96
C LEU A 96 -23.06 22.30 -8.08
N LEU A 97 -22.69 22.70 -9.31
CA LEU A 97 -21.46 23.47 -9.57
C LEU A 97 -21.54 24.94 -9.14
N ASP A 98 -22.73 25.41 -8.74
CA ASP A 98 -22.91 26.77 -8.21
C ASP A 98 -22.58 26.85 -6.71
N LEU A 99 -22.35 25.70 -6.06
CA LEU A 99 -21.91 25.63 -4.68
C LEU A 99 -20.45 26.13 -4.53
N PRO A 100 -20.10 26.73 -3.38
CA PRO A 100 -18.71 27.08 -3.07
C PRO A 100 -17.79 25.85 -3.11
N ASP A 101 -16.56 26.02 -3.59
CA ASP A 101 -15.58 24.94 -3.75
C ASP A 101 -15.42 24.07 -2.48
N LEU A 102 -15.35 24.69 -1.30
CA LEU A 102 -15.23 23.96 -0.03
C LEU A 102 -16.44 23.06 0.27
N ALA A 103 -17.65 23.51 -0.09
CA ALA A 103 -18.86 22.71 0.10
C ALA A 103 -18.86 21.51 -0.86
N LEU A 104 -18.45 21.73 -2.11
CA LEU A 104 -18.26 20.66 -3.10
C LEU A 104 -17.20 19.65 -2.67
N GLU A 105 -16.02 20.10 -2.23
CA GLU A 105 -14.97 19.21 -1.72
C GLU A 105 -15.46 18.39 -0.54
N THR A 106 -16.21 19.00 0.39
CA THR A 106 -16.78 18.29 1.54
C THR A 106 -17.77 17.20 1.10
N ILE A 107 -18.60 17.47 0.09
CA ILE A 107 -19.53 16.47 -0.48
C ILE A 107 -18.74 15.35 -1.15
N LEU A 108 -17.74 15.69 -1.97
CA LEU A 108 -16.90 14.71 -2.68
C LEU A 108 -16.11 13.83 -1.69
N GLU A 109 -15.61 14.37 -0.57
CA GLU A 109 -14.90 13.60 0.47
C GLU A 109 -15.76 12.53 1.18
N LYS A 110 -17.09 12.61 1.03
CA LYS A 110 -18.02 11.60 1.56
C LYS A 110 -18.30 10.48 0.57
N LEU A 111 -17.94 10.64 -0.70
CA LEU A 111 -18.16 9.62 -1.72
C LEU A 111 -17.14 8.48 -1.59
N GLU A 112 -17.57 7.27 -1.92
CA GLU A 112 -16.65 6.15 -2.08
C GLU A 112 -15.72 6.38 -3.29
N PRO A 113 -14.49 5.82 -3.29
CA PRO A 113 -13.53 5.97 -4.39
C PRO A 113 -14.10 5.65 -5.77
N VAL A 114 -14.98 4.66 -5.86
CA VAL A 114 -15.64 4.27 -7.13
C VAL A 114 -16.58 5.38 -7.62
N ASP A 115 -17.30 6.04 -6.73
CA ASP A 115 -18.22 7.12 -7.08
C ASP A 115 -17.47 8.43 -7.35
N LEU A 116 -16.34 8.68 -6.68
CA LEU A 116 -15.40 9.75 -7.06
C LEU A 116 -14.92 9.59 -8.50
N CYS A 117 -14.57 8.37 -8.92
CA CYS A 117 -14.19 8.11 -10.31
C CYS A 117 -15.33 8.39 -11.29
N LYS A 118 -16.59 8.08 -10.93
CA LYS A 118 -17.76 8.41 -11.77
C LYS A 118 -17.98 9.92 -11.85
N MET A 119 -17.89 10.63 -10.73
CA MET A 119 -18.05 12.09 -10.67
C MET A 119 -16.97 12.81 -11.49
N ALA A 120 -15.75 12.27 -11.53
CA ALA A 120 -14.67 12.79 -12.36
C ALA A 120 -14.97 12.75 -13.88
N CYS A 121 -15.95 11.96 -14.32
CA CYS A 121 -16.36 11.87 -15.73
C CYS A 121 -17.47 12.87 -16.10
N VAL A 122 -18.06 13.58 -15.14
CA VAL A 122 -19.24 14.45 -15.37
C VAL A 122 -18.86 15.80 -15.97
N SER A 123 -17.81 16.45 -15.47
CA SER A 123 -17.33 17.74 -15.96
C SER A 123 -15.82 17.91 -15.75
N SER A 124 -15.20 18.87 -16.43
CA SER A 124 -13.77 19.17 -16.21
C SER A 124 -13.49 19.66 -14.80
N GLN A 125 -14.38 20.48 -14.23
CA GLN A 125 -14.24 20.99 -12.86
C GLN A 125 -14.30 19.84 -11.84
N LEU A 126 -15.29 18.96 -11.96
CA LEU A 126 -15.41 17.80 -11.06
C LEU A 126 -14.26 16.83 -11.24
N ARG A 127 -13.73 16.65 -12.46
CA ARG A 127 -12.53 15.84 -12.70
C ARG A 127 -11.34 16.33 -11.89
N ASP A 128 -11.08 17.64 -11.92
CA ASP A 128 -9.94 18.23 -11.25
C ASP A 128 -10.10 18.14 -9.72
N MET A 129 -11.30 18.41 -9.21
CA MET A 129 -11.62 18.28 -7.78
C MET A 129 -11.55 16.82 -7.29
N CYS A 130 -12.16 15.88 -8.02
CA CYS A 130 -12.13 14.45 -7.70
C CYS A 130 -10.74 13.83 -7.84
N SER A 131 -9.81 14.49 -8.53
CA SER A 131 -8.40 14.06 -8.63
C SER A 131 -7.49 14.79 -7.64
N SER A 132 -8.05 15.59 -6.73
CA SER A 132 -7.27 16.40 -5.82
C SER A 132 -6.49 15.54 -4.81
N GLU A 133 -5.24 15.92 -4.60
CA GLU A 133 -4.33 15.23 -3.66
C GLU A 133 -4.88 15.20 -2.23
N TYR A 134 -5.61 16.24 -1.82
CA TYR A 134 -6.22 16.36 -0.50
C TYR A 134 -7.26 15.27 -0.22
N LEU A 135 -8.23 15.09 -1.13
CA LEU A 135 -9.29 14.09 -0.98
C LEU A 135 -8.70 12.67 -0.89
N TRP A 136 -7.79 12.33 -1.80
CA TRP A 136 -7.19 11.00 -1.82
C TRP A 136 -6.27 10.73 -0.64
N LYS A 137 -5.63 11.75 -0.06
CA LYS A 137 -4.92 11.60 1.23
C LYS A 137 -5.87 11.23 2.37
N GLN A 138 -7.09 11.77 2.39
CA GLN A 138 -8.10 11.37 3.39
C GLN A 138 -8.56 9.92 3.17
N HIS A 139 -8.85 9.52 1.93
CA HIS A 139 -9.21 8.13 1.62
C HIS A 139 -8.08 7.14 1.96
N MET A 140 -6.84 7.50 1.63
CA MET A 140 -5.65 6.76 2.04
C MET A 140 -5.60 6.61 3.56
N LYS A 141 -5.75 7.70 4.32
CA LYS A 141 -5.74 7.65 5.78
C LYS A 141 -6.85 6.78 6.36
N ARG A 142 -8.07 6.85 5.80
CA ARG A 142 -9.24 6.11 6.29
C ARG A 142 -9.10 4.59 6.07
N LYS A 143 -8.71 4.15 4.87
CA LYS A 143 -8.59 2.71 4.55
C LYS A 143 -7.22 2.14 4.89
N TRP A 144 -6.17 2.82 4.45
CA TRP A 144 -4.80 2.31 4.47
C TRP A 144 -3.98 2.80 5.66
N GLY A 145 -4.43 3.81 6.40
CA GLY A 145 -3.64 4.49 7.42
C GLY A 145 -3.15 3.63 8.59
N ARG A 146 -3.73 2.45 8.82
CA ARG A 146 -3.28 1.51 9.86
C ARG A 146 -2.08 0.65 9.43
N VAL A 147 -1.90 0.43 8.13
CA VAL A 147 -0.90 -0.53 7.59
C VAL A 147 0.10 0.17 6.68
N PHE A 148 -0.35 1.13 5.88
CA PHE A 148 0.47 1.90 4.95
C PHE A 148 1.14 3.09 5.66
N GLY A 149 2.21 2.78 6.40
CA GLY A 149 2.97 3.74 7.19
C GLY A 149 4.05 4.49 6.41
N PHE A 150 4.96 5.12 7.14
CA PHE A 150 6.06 5.91 6.58
C PHE A 150 6.99 5.10 5.65
N VAL A 151 7.38 3.89 6.07
CA VAL A 151 8.28 3.01 5.30
C VAL A 151 7.64 2.61 3.98
N ALA A 152 6.36 2.23 4.00
CA ALA A 152 5.60 1.90 2.78
C ALA A 152 5.47 3.09 1.83
N LYS A 153 5.25 4.29 2.37
CA LYS A 153 5.20 5.53 1.57
C LYS A 153 6.55 5.83 0.92
N LYS A 154 7.66 5.66 1.63
CA LYS A 154 9.03 5.82 1.10
C LYS A 154 9.28 4.82 -0.04
N GLU A 155 8.88 3.56 0.14
CA GLU A 155 8.99 2.52 -0.89
C GLU A 155 8.18 2.85 -2.14
N TRP A 156 6.95 3.37 -1.98
CA TRP A 156 6.13 3.83 -3.10
C TRP A 156 6.83 4.93 -3.91
N LEU A 157 7.44 5.91 -3.24
CA LEU A 157 8.17 6.99 -3.93
C LEU A 157 9.35 6.45 -4.73
N LEU A 158 10.10 5.50 -4.18
CA LEU A 158 11.19 4.82 -4.89
C LEU A 158 10.68 4.02 -6.08
N HIS A 159 9.57 3.29 -5.91
CA HIS A 159 8.92 2.54 -6.98
C HIS A 159 8.52 3.45 -8.15
N VAL A 160 7.85 4.57 -7.88
CA VAL A 160 7.46 5.54 -8.91
C VAL A 160 8.69 6.15 -9.60
N ALA A 161 9.73 6.50 -8.86
CA ALA A 161 10.97 7.03 -9.43
C ALA A 161 11.66 6.02 -10.35
N SER A 162 11.68 4.74 -9.96
CA SER A 162 12.25 3.66 -10.77
C SER A 162 11.52 3.49 -12.10
N GLN A 163 10.19 3.58 -12.10
CA GLN A 163 9.38 3.48 -13.32
C GLN A 163 9.58 4.66 -14.26
N LYS A 164 9.71 5.89 -13.73
CA LYS A 164 10.06 7.08 -14.53
C LYS A 164 11.38 6.88 -15.26
N ASN A 165 12.42 6.40 -14.57
CA ASN A 165 13.73 6.16 -15.18
C ASN A 165 13.68 5.10 -16.29
N ILE A 166 12.85 4.06 -16.14
CA ILE A 166 12.65 3.03 -17.18
C ILE A 166 11.97 3.65 -18.40
N LEU A 167 10.94 4.47 -18.19
CA LEU A 167 10.21 5.15 -19.27
C LEU A 167 11.11 6.11 -20.04
N ASP A 168 11.88 6.94 -19.33
CA ASP A 168 12.84 7.88 -19.90
C ASP A 168 13.99 7.14 -20.63
N GLY A 169 14.43 6.00 -20.09
CA GLY A 169 15.44 5.15 -20.71
C GLY A 169 14.96 4.43 -21.98
N ALA A 170 13.69 4.04 -22.01
CA ALA A 170 13.05 3.45 -23.19
C ALA A 170 12.84 4.50 -24.30
N GLU A 171 12.45 5.72 -23.96
CA GLU A 171 12.39 6.84 -24.91
C GLU A 171 13.77 7.18 -25.48
N ARG A 172 14.84 7.11 -24.66
CA ARG A 172 16.22 7.32 -25.13
C ARG A 172 16.78 6.16 -25.97
N ARG A 173 16.38 4.91 -25.72
CA ARG A 173 16.80 3.74 -26.54
C ARG A 173 16.04 3.60 -27.86
N GLY A 174 14.95 4.35 -28.07
CA GLY A 174 14.28 4.46 -29.36
C GLY A 174 15.09 5.18 -30.46
N PHE A 175 16.27 5.74 -30.14
CA PHE A 175 17.07 6.54 -31.07
C PHE A 175 18.25 5.81 -31.74
N LEU A 176 18.51 4.54 -31.43
CA LEU A 176 19.56 3.74 -32.10
C LEU A 176 19.05 2.84 -33.24
N SER A 177 17.85 3.13 -33.74
CA SER A 177 17.34 2.59 -35.00
C SER A 177 17.35 3.72 -36.04
N LYS A 178 18.48 3.91 -36.75
CA LYS A 178 18.54 4.55 -38.08
C LYS A 178 19.96 4.48 -38.68
N LEU A 179 20.27 3.34 -39.30
CA LEU A 179 21.07 3.30 -40.53
C LEU A 179 20.11 3.58 -41.70
N TRP A 180 19.89 4.86 -42.02
CA TRP A 180 19.95 5.46 -43.37
C TRP A 180 19.43 6.92 -43.37
N PRO A 181 20.03 7.83 -44.17
CA PRO A 181 19.63 9.22 -44.29
C PRO A 181 18.66 9.41 -45.47
N VAL A 182 17.89 10.51 -45.44
CA VAL A 182 17.59 11.44 -46.56
C VAL A 182 16.27 12.20 -46.29
N MET A 183 16.35 13.53 -46.48
CA MET A 183 15.31 14.57 -46.62
C MET A 183 14.57 15.09 -45.37
N LEU A 184 15.18 16.14 -44.80
CA LEU A 184 14.63 17.50 -44.67
C LEU A 184 13.13 17.68 -44.98
N PHE A 185 12.30 17.72 -43.94
CA PHE A 185 11.21 18.69 -43.83
C PHE A 185 11.17 19.23 -42.39
N LYS A 186 11.48 20.51 -42.25
CA LYS A 186 11.20 21.31 -41.05
C LYS A 186 9.67 21.44 -40.96
N SER A 187 9.05 20.79 -39.99
CA SER A 187 7.79 21.27 -39.41
C SER A 187 8.08 21.67 -37.97
N SER A 188 7.97 22.97 -37.68
CA SER A 188 7.97 23.47 -36.31
C SER A 188 6.65 23.07 -35.67
N ASP A 189 6.58 21.84 -35.20
CA ASP A 189 5.54 21.43 -34.27
C ASP A 189 6.12 21.62 -32.87
N GLU A 190 5.75 22.73 -32.24
CA GLU A 190 5.84 22.87 -30.79
C GLU A 190 4.97 21.77 -30.19
N ARG A 191 5.57 20.59 -30.03
CA ARG A 191 5.02 19.53 -29.20
C ARG A 191 4.95 20.10 -27.80
N LYS A 192 3.77 20.58 -27.42
CA LYS A 192 3.37 20.63 -26.02
C LYS A 192 3.65 19.23 -25.49
N SER A 193 4.77 19.12 -24.77
CA SER A 193 5.06 18.00 -23.91
C SER A 193 3.83 17.85 -23.02
N SER A 194 2.97 16.88 -23.35
CA SER A 194 1.99 16.38 -22.42
C SER A 194 2.81 15.82 -21.27
N GLN A 195 2.97 16.63 -20.22
CA GLN A 195 3.63 16.20 -19.01
C GLN A 195 3.06 14.82 -18.63
N PRO A 196 3.91 13.80 -18.38
CA PRO A 196 3.41 12.54 -17.86
C PRO A 196 2.59 12.85 -16.62
N ARG A 197 1.31 12.47 -16.64
CA ARG A 197 0.38 12.62 -15.51
C ARG A 197 1.10 12.19 -14.24
N ASP A 198 0.98 13.03 -13.23
CA ASP A 198 1.76 12.98 -12.01
C ASP A 198 1.68 11.59 -11.36
N THR A 199 2.66 10.75 -11.68
CA THR A 199 2.69 9.32 -11.33
C THR A 199 2.84 9.12 -9.81
N CYS A 200 3.17 10.21 -9.10
CA CYS A 200 3.41 10.29 -7.67
C CYS A 200 2.18 10.78 -6.86
N SER A 201 1.00 10.95 -7.48
CA SER A 201 -0.19 11.41 -6.76
C SER A 201 -0.73 10.37 -5.76
N ALA A 202 -1.47 10.83 -4.75
CA ALA A 202 -2.18 9.95 -3.82
C ALA A 202 -3.19 9.04 -4.54
N VAL A 203 -3.76 9.51 -5.65
CA VAL A 203 -4.70 8.75 -6.50
C VAL A 203 -4.01 7.53 -7.12
N SER A 204 -2.81 7.72 -7.69
CA SER A 204 -2.06 6.61 -8.31
C SER A 204 -1.62 5.59 -7.28
N CYS A 205 -1.21 6.05 -6.09
CA CYS A 205 -0.88 5.18 -4.96
C CYS A 205 -2.08 4.35 -4.51
N TYR A 206 -3.22 5.00 -4.22
CA TYR A 206 -4.45 4.33 -3.82
C TYR A 206 -4.86 3.27 -4.85
N ARG A 207 -4.85 3.63 -6.14
CA ARG A 207 -5.17 2.69 -7.22
C ARG A 207 -4.21 1.51 -7.29
N ALA A 208 -2.91 1.73 -7.10
CA ALA A 208 -1.92 0.65 -7.13
C ALA A 208 -2.11 -0.34 -5.97
N LEU A 209 -2.50 0.17 -4.80
CA LEU A 209 -2.85 -0.65 -3.63
C LEU A 209 -4.14 -1.45 -3.87
N GLU A 210 -5.24 -0.81 -4.29
CA GLU A 210 -6.53 -1.47 -4.56
C GLU A 210 -6.45 -2.58 -5.62
N THR A 211 -5.50 -2.46 -6.54
CA THR A 211 -5.30 -3.42 -7.64
C THR A 211 -4.26 -4.49 -7.34
N GLY A 212 -3.63 -4.47 -6.16
CA GLY A 212 -2.57 -5.42 -5.81
C GLY A 212 -1.31 -5.31 -6.69
N ARG A 213 -1.15 -4.19 -7.42
CA ARG A 213 0.00 -3.97 -8.32
C ARG A 213 1.25 -3.52 -7.59
N PHE A 214 1.09 -3.01 -6.37
CA PHE A 214 2.19 -2.55 -5.55
C PHE A 214 2.35 -3.43 -4.31
N TRP A 215 3.52 -4.04 -4.19
CA TRP A 215 3.94 -4.74 -2.98
C TRP A 215 4.57 -3.73 -2.03
N PHE A 216 4.16 -3.72 -0.76
CA PHE A 216 4.64 -2.72 0.19
C PHE A 216 5.02 -3.36 1.54
N PRO A 217 5.99 -2.77 2.26
CA PRO A 217 6.44 -3.28 3.54
C PRO A 217 5.42 -2.98 4.65
N ALA A 218 5.11 -4.00 5.45
CA ALA A 218 4.30 -3.93 6.66
C ALA A 218 4.68 -5.07 7.61
N GLN A 219 4.02 -5.18 8.76
CA GLN A 219 4.19 -6.30 9.67
C GLN A 219 2.95 -7.17 9.79
N VAL A 220 3.17 -8.48 9.85
CA VAL A 220 2.13 -9.50 10.03
C VAL A 220 2.28 -10.14 11.40
N PHE A 221 1.20 -10.15 12.18
CA PHE A 221 1.10 -10.89 13.43
C PHE A 221 0.90 -12.38 13.22
N ASN A 222 1.50 -13.18 14.10
CA ASN A 222 1.35 -14.63 14.15
C ASN A 222 1.50 -15.26 12.77
N ARG A 223 2.66 -15.09 12.13
CA ARG A 223 2.98 -15.70 10.84
C ARG A 223 2.54 -17.18 10.83
N GLU A 224 2.05 -17.66 9.68
CA GLU A 224 1.54 -19.03 9.52
C GLU A 224 0.42 -19.36 10.52
N ASN A 225 -0.44 -18.37 10.76
CA ASN A 225 -1.58 -18.44 11.69
C ASN A 225 -1.21 -18.84 13.12
N GLY A 226 -0.01 -18.47 13.58
CA GLY A 226 0.40 -18.69 14.97
C GLY A 226 0.69 -20.14 15.29
N HIS A 227 1.27 -20.91 14.36
CA HIS A 227 1.91 -22.18 14.70
C HIS A 227 2.85 -21.98 15.91
N VAL A 228 2.98 -22.98 16.79
CA VAL A 228 3.53 -22.88 18.17
C VAL A 228 4.77 -21.99 18.34
N GLY A 229 5.68 -21.93 17.35
CA GLY A 229 6.88 -21.07 17.38
C GLY A 229 6.67 -19.58 17.06
N PHE A 230 5.50 -19.18 16.57
CA PHE A 230 5.19 -17.82 16.10
C PHE A 230 4.05 -17.15 16.90
N VAL A 231 3.58 -17.77 17.97
CA VAL A 231 2.54 -17.21 18.82
C VAL A 231 3.06 -15.95 19.52
N MET A 232 2.23 -14.90 19.54
CA MET A 232 2.58 -13.59 20.10
C MET A 232 3.83 -12.98 19.44
N SER A 233 3.98 -13.21 18.13
CA SER A 233 5.06 -12.66 17.32
C SER A 233 4.55 -11.81 16.15
N SER A 234 5.42 -10.96 15.61
CA SER A 234 5.18 -10.23 14.37
C SER A 234 6.45 -10.16 13.52
N TYR A 235 6.27 -10.17 12.20
CA TYR A 235 7.36 -10.19 11.23
C TYR A 235 7.15 -9.18 10.12
N ASP A 236 8.25 -8.60 9.66
CA ASP A 236 8.26 -7.78 8.45
C ASP A 236 7.93 -8.66 7.23
N ALA A 237 7.03 -8.16 6.40
CA ALA A 237 6.60 -8.81 5.18
C ALA A 237 6.34 -7.78 4.08
N GLU A 238 6.48 -8.21 2.83
CA GLU A 238 5.92 -7.49 1.69
C GLU A 238 4.49 -7.96 1.47
N LEU A 239 3.55 -7.00 1.43
CA LEU A 239 2.13 -7.27 1.27
C LEU A 239 1.63 -6.84 -0.10
N SER A 240 0.74 -7.64 -0.67
CA SER A 240 -0.12 -7.22 -1.79
C SER A 240 -1.58 -7.49 -1.46
N TYR A 241 -2.43 -6.53 -1.79
CA TYR A 241 -3.86 -6.59 -1.50
C TYR A 241 -4.65 -7.23 -2.64
N ASP A 242 -5.59 -8.10 -2.28
CA ASP A 242 -6.59 -8.64 -3.18
C ASP A 242 -7.98 -8.09 -2.83
N SER A 243 -8.49 -7.22 -3.69
CA SER A 243 -9.81 -6.59 -3.52
C SER A 243 -10.98 -7.55 -3.74
N GLN A 244 -10.78 -8.74 -4.32
CA GLN A 244 -11.86 -9.72 -4.49
C GLN A 244 -12.19 -10.43 -3.19
N THR A 245 -11.16 -10.74 -2.41
CA THR A 245 -11.29 -11.47 -1.14
C THR A 245 -11.23 -10.55 0.08
N ASP A 246 -10.84 -9.28 -0.11
CA ASP A 246 -10.52 -8.33 0.97
C ASP A 246 -9.43 -8.86 1.91
N THR A 247 -8.42 -9.50 1.33
CA THR A 247 -7.27 -10.08 2.05
C THR A 247 -5.94 -9.73 1.40
N PHE A 248 -4.85 -10.18 2.01
CA PHE A 248 -3.50 -9.93 1.55
C PHE A 248 -2.74 -11.22 1.26
N GLU A 249 -1.87 -11.13 0.26
CA GLU A 249 -0.72 -12.02 0.12
C GLU A 249 0.48 -11.41 0.86
N ALA A 250 1.12 -12.20 1.72
CA ALA A 250 2.29 -11.78 2.48
C ALA A 250 3.54 -12.60 2.12
N ARG A 251 4.64 -11.94 1.77
CA ARG A 251 5.93 -12.56 1.49
C ARG A 251 6.95 -12.19 2.56
N TYR A 252 7.61 -13.18 3.15
CA TYR A 252 8.55 -13.00 4.24
C TYR A 252 10.01 -13.15 3.74
N PRO A 253 10.84 -12.11 3.79
CA PRO A 253 12.28 -12.25 3.56
C PRO A 253 12.91 -13.12 4.67
N PRO A 254 13.89 -14.01 4.43
CA PRO A 254 14.46 -14.45 3.15
C PRO A 254 13.75 -15.70 2.57
N HIS A 255 12.59 -16.11 3.09
CA HIS A 255 11.97 -17.42 2.84
C HIS A 255 11.43 -17.62 1.41
N GLY A 256 11.70 -16.68 0.49
CA GLY A 256 11.47 -16.83 -0.95
C GLY A 256 10.01 -16.72 -1.37
N GLN A 257 9.63 -17.49 -2.41
CA GLN A 257 8.37 -17.40 -3.14
C GLN A 257 7.11 -17.85 -2.37
N ARG A 258 7.24 -18.46 -1.19
CA ARG A 258 6.07 -18.89 -0.41
C ARG A 258 5.39 -17.69 0.22
N ALA A 259 4.30 -17.26 -0.39
CA ALA A 259 3.40 -16.27 0.17
C ALA A 259 2.39 -16.93 1.10
N GLU A 260 2.15 -16.33 2.25
CA GLU A 260 0.96 -16.61 3.05
C GLU A 260 -0.22 -15.89 2.39
N SER A 261 -1.25 -16.65 2.01
CA SER A 261 -2.46 -16.11 1.38
C SER A 261 -3.56 -15.95 2.41
N GLY A 262 -4.49 -15.01 2.16
CA GLY A 262 -5.64 -14.80 3.03
C GLY A 262 -5.30 -14.07 4.34
N VAL A 263 -4.20 -13.30 4.38
CA VAL A 263 -3.88 -12.50 5.57
C VAL A 263 -4.91 -11.39 5.71
N THR A 264 -5.55 -11.31 6.87
CA THR A 264 -6.64 -10.37 7.14
C THR A 264 -6.14 -9.05 7.72
N TRP A 265 -6.93 -7.99 7.56
CA TRP A 265 -6.59 -6.64 8.06
C TRP A 265 -6.26 -6.60 9.55
N ASP A 266 -6.93 -7.39 10.38
CA ASP A 266 -6.71 -7.40 11.84
C ASP A 266 -5.28 -7.84 12.20
N ARG A 267 -4.67 -8.73 11.42
CA ARG A 267 -3.30 -9.25 11.58
C ARG A 267 -2.20 -8.33 11.07
N LEU A 268 -2.55 -7.16 10.55
CA LEU A 268 -1.60 -6.23 9.96
C LEU A 268 -1.37 -5.01 10.84
N ARG A 269 -0.14 -4.51 10.80
CA ARG A 269 0.23 -3.19 11.30
C ARG A 269 1.32 -2.57 10.44
N GLU A 270 1.49 -1.26 10.55
CA GLU A 270 2.66 -0.58 9.99
C GLU A 270 3.97 -1.07 10.62
N VAL A 271 5.08 -0.95 9.88
CA VAL A 271 6.42 -1.26 10.41
C VAL A 271 6.77 -0.19 11.47
N PRO A 272 7.04 -0.59 12.73
CA PRO A 272 7.23 0.36 13.83
C PRO A 272 8.58 1.10 13.80
N VAL A 273 9.56 0.60 13.05
CA VAL A 273 10.93 1.13 12.99
C VAL A 273 11.44 1.12 11.54
N ASP A 274 12.11 2.19 11.08
CA ASP A 274 12.69 2.29 9.71
C ASP A 274 14.03 1.53 9.57
N ASN A 275 14.39 0.65 10.51
CA ASN A 275 15.64 -0.11 10.48
C ASN A 275 15.50 -1.35 9.60
N SER A 276 16.63 -1.88 9.11
CA SER A 276 16.63 -3.17 8.42
C SER A 276 16.08 -4.27 9.34
N PRO A 277 15.31 -5.24 8.83
CA PRO A 277 14.88 -6.40 9.62
C PRO A 277 16.05 -7.23 10.20
N HIS A 278 17.26 -7.05 9.68
CA HIS A 278 18.49 -7.73 10.14
C HIS A 278 19.25 -6.94 11.21
N ASP A 279 18.88 -5.68 11.44
CA ASP A 279 19.56 -4.81 12.39
C ASP A 279 18.93 -4.94 13.77
N LEU A 280 19.81 -5.05 14.77
CA LEU A 280 19.39 -5.05 16.16
C LEU A 280 18.86 -3.65 16.53
N HIS A 281 17.67 -3.59 17.10
CA HIS A 281 17.08 -2.37 17.62
C HIS A 281 17.87 -1.89 18.85
N ILE A 282 18.18 -0.59 18.88
CA ILE A 282 18.89 0.03 19.99
C ILE A 282 17.89 0.35 21.11
N SER A 283 17.93 -0.45 22.18
CA SER A 283 17.02 -0.36 23.32
C SER A 283 17.30 0.88 24.19
N THR A 284 16.64 2.00 23.91
CA THR A 284 16.79 3.23 24.72
C THR A 284 15.97 3.22 26.00
N CYS A 285 14.98 2.33 26.10
CA CYS A 285 14.01 2.29 27.19
C CYS A 285 14.42 1.45 28.39
N LEU A 286 15.59 0.79 28.36
CA LEU A 286 15.96 -0.24 29.34
C LEU A 286 15.88 0.26 30.77
N ASN A 287 16.39 1.46 31.06
CA ASN A 287 16.41 2.06 32.41
C ASN A 287 15.01 2.44 32.93
N ASP A 288 14.03 2.62 32.04
CA ASP A 288 12.67 3.04 32.38
C ASP A 288 11.70 1.86 32.58
N LEU A 289 12.16 0.64 32.29
CA LEU A 289 11.38 -0.58 32.49
C LEU A 289 11.04 -0.80 33.96
N ARG A 290 9.77 -1.11 34.21
CA ARG A 290 9.22 -1.44 35.53
C ARG A 290 8.38 -2.69 35.41
N PRO A 291 8.24 -3.48 36.49
CA PRO A 291 7.31 -4.61 36.49
C PRO A 291 5.93 -4.19 35.99
N LYS A 292 5.32 -5.06 35.18
CA LYS A 292 4.05 -4.88 34.46
C LYS A 292 4.11 -4.00 33.21
N ASP A 293 5.24 -3.40 32.88
CA ASP A 293 5.40 -2.75 31.58
C ASP A 293 5.31 -3.77 30.45
N HIS A 294 4.67 -3.37 29.35
CA HIS A 294 4.57 -4.18 28.14
C HIS A 294 5.74 -3.89 27.21
N ILE A 295 6.26 -4.91 26.56
CA ILE A 295 7.42 -4.79 25.68
C ILE A 295 7.28 -5.62 24.41
N GLU A 296 8.11 -5.27 23.43
CA GLU A 296 8.46 -6.12 22.31
C GLU A 296 9.96 -6.42 22.40
N ILE A 297 10.35 -7.68 22.17
CA ILE A 297 11.74 -8.10 22.05
C ILE A 297 12.01 -8.69 20.67
N GLN A 298 13.13 -8.31 20.08
CA GLN A 298 13.63 -8.93 18.86
C GLN A 298 14.22 -10.30 19.15
N TRP A 299 13.84 -11.29 18.35
CA TRP A 299 14.45 -12.62 18.36
C TRP A 299 14.65 -13.12 16.93
N ARG A 300 15.73 -13.89 16.70
CA ARG A 300 16.00 -14.60 15.44
C ARG A 300 16.62 -15.95 15.72
N ARG A 301 16.33 -16.94 14.87
CA ARG A 301 16.91 -18.28 15.02
C ARG A 301 18.41 -18.33 14.77
N ASN A 302 18.88 -17.61 13.76
CA ASN A 302 20.31 -17.50 13.44
C ASN A 302 20.60 -16.14 12.79
N LYS A 303 21.88 -15.82 12.60
CA LYS A 303 22.31 -14.51 12.06
C LYS A 303 21.96 -14.28 10.58
N HIS A 304 21.55 -15.31 9.84
CA HIS A 304 21.10 -15.19 8.46
C HIS A 304 19.61 -14.88 8.34
N TYR A 305 18.84 -15.05 9.42
CA TYR A 305 17.43 -14.69 9.45
C TYR A 305 17.24 -13.28 10.03
N PRO A 306 16.23 -12.54 9.53
CA PRO A 306 15.81 -11.29 10.14
C PRO A 306 15.21 -11.55 11.52
N TYR A 307 15.18 -10.51 12.34
CA TYR A 307 14.47 -10.52 13.60
C TYR A 307 12.95 -10.50 13.37
N GLY A 308 12.24 -11.29 14.17
CA GLY A 308 10.83 -11.02 14.48
C GLY A 308 10.72 -10.31 15.81
N TRP A 309 9.52 -9.81 16.13
CA TRP A 309 9.21 -9.17 17.41
C TRP A 309 8.26 -10.02 18.21
N TRP A 310 8.61 -10.33 19.46
CA TRP A 310 7.75 -11.05 20.40
C TRP A 310 7.26 -10.14 21.49
N TYR A 311 5.98 -10.28 21.81
CA TYR A 311 5.39 -9.58 22.93
C TYR A 311 5.75 -10.23 24.26
N GLY A 312 6.05 -9.40 25.25
CA GLY A 312 6.29 -9.81 26.62
C GLY A 312 5.87 -8.75 27.62
N VAL A 313 5.96 -9.11 28.90
CA VAL A 313 5.70 -8.19 30.02
C VAL A 313 6.88 -8.24 30.97
N ILE A 314 7.25 -7.11 31.56
CA ILE A 314 8.29 -7.08 32.59
C ILE A 314 7.78 -7.75 33.86
N GLY A 315 8.48 -8.78 34.30
CA GLY A 315 8.21 -9.51 35.53
C GLY A 315 8.86 -8.87 36.76
N HIS A 316 8.61 -9.49 37.91
CA HIS A 316 9.35 -9.20 39.14
C HIS A 316 10.57 -10.11 39.24
N LEU A 317 11.61 -9.65 39.95
CA LEU A 317 12.73 -10.49 40.35
C LEU A 317 12.24 -11.59 41.28
N GLU A 318 12.91 -12.75 41.28
CA GLU A 318 12.54 -13.89 42.14
C GLU A 318 12.62 -13.56 43.63
N SER A 319 13.50 -12.63 44.02
CA SER A 319 13.63 -12.13 45.39
C SER A 319 12.55 -11.12 45.80
N CYS A 320 11.69 -10.70 44.86
CA CYS A 320 10.62 -9.74 45.12
C CYS A 320 9.29 -10.46 45.31
N ASP A 321 8.58 -10.11 46.37
CA ASP A 321 7.24 -10.60 46.71
C ASP A 321 6.11 -9.98 45.86
N ALA A 322 6.46 -9.27 44.78
CA ALA A 322 5.54 -8.58 43.88
C ALA A 322 4.63 -7.53 44.55
N ASN A 323 5.03 -6.97 45.70
CA ASN A 323 4.24 -5.93 46.35
C ASN A 323 4.31 -4.60 45.58
N ASN A 324 3.15 -4.03 45.24
CA ASN A 324 3.06 -2.78 44.47
C ASN A 324 3.65 -1.56 45.19
N THR A 325 3.72 -1.54 46.51
CA THR A 325 4.11 -0.34 47.29
C THR A 325 5.60 -0.22 47.57
N TYR A 326 6.35 -1.32 47.63
CA TYR A 326 7.78 -1.31 47.97
C TYR A 326 8.66 -2.13 47.01
N CYS A 327 8.12 -2.51 45.84
CA CYS A 327 8.91 -3.18 44.83
C CYS A 327 10.05 -2.28 44.29
N ARG A 328 11.29 -2.70 44.54
CA ARG A 328 12.52 -2.06 44.05
C ARG A 328 13.15 -2.76 42.85
N CYS A 329 12.42 -3.61 42.13
CA CYS A 329 12.94 -4.29 40.94
C CYS A 329 13.47 -3.32 39.88
N HIS A 330 12.88 -2.11 39.79
CA HIS A 330 13.30 -1.08 38.85
C HIS A 330 14.67 -0.44 39.18
N GLU A 331 15.19 -0.63 40.40
CA GLU A 331 16.51 -0.16 40.81
C GLU A 331 17.61 -1.20 40.52
N SER A 332 17.21 -2.45 40.24
CA SER A 332 18.15 -3.51 39.89
C SER A 332 18.67 -3.34 38.47
N ASP A 333 19.93 -3.75 38.28
CA ASP A 333 20.53 -3.90 36.96
C ASP A 333 19.92 -5.07 36.18
N MET A 334 19.28 -6.03 36.87
CA MET A 334 18.65 -7.20 36.27
C MET A 334 17.16 -6.95 36.02
N VAL A 335 16.69 -7.28 34.81
CA VAL A 335 15.28 -7.17 34.41
C VAL A 335 14.79 -8.54 33.98
N VAL A 336 13.62 -8.93 34.49
CA VAL A 336 12.95 -10.18 34.12
C VAL A 336 11.91 -9.89 33.05
N LEU A 337 12.00 -10.62 31.94
CA LEU A 337 11.00 -10.65 30.88
C LEU A 337 10.14 -11.88 31.10
N GLU A 338 8.83 -11.70 31.10
CA GLU A 338 7.85 -12.76 31.29
C GLU A 338 6.96 -12.88 30.05
N PHE A 339 6.95 -14.09 29.49
CA PHE A 339 6.16 -14.52 28.34
C PHE A 339 5.02 -15.41 28.85
N LYS A 340 3.92 -14.79 29.26
CA LYS A 340 2.81 -15.49 29.95
C LYS A 340 2.00 -16.43 29.05
N GLN A 341 2.26 -16.44 27.74
CA GLN A 341 1.74 -17.46 26.83
C GLN A 341 2.29 -18.86 27.14
N TYR A 342 3.43 -18.96 27.84
CA TYR A 342 4.03 -20.23 28.23
C TYR A 342 3.69 -20.64 29.67
N ALA A 343 3.62 -21.95 29.91
CA ALA A 343 3.34 -22.54 31.21
C ALA A 343 4.38 -22.15 32.27
N PRO A 344 4.02 -22.06 33.57
CA PRO A 344 4.94 -21.68 34.65
C PRO A 344 6.27 -22.44 34.69
N GLY A 345 6.29 -23.72 34.29
CA GLY A 345 7.49 -24.55 34.24
C GLY A 345 8.27 -24.49 32.93
N SER A 346 7.79 -23.74 31.94
CA SER A 346 8.45 -23.66 30.63
C SER A 346 9.72 -22.83 30.70
N ARG A 347 10.80 -23.32 30.09
CA ARG A 347 12.06 -22.57 29.96
C ARG A 347 11.89 -21.27 29.18
N TRP A 348 10.88 -21.17 28.33
CA TRP A 348 10.61 -20.00 27.50
C TRP A 348 9.77 -18.93 28.20
N ARG A 349 9.27 -19.23 29.41
CA ARG A 349 8.40 -18.30 30.13
C ARG A 349 9.15 -17.09 30.69
N ARG A 350 10.35 -17.29 31.18
CA ARG A 350 11.13 -16.23 31.84
C ARG A 350 12.52 -16.13 31.27
N MET A 351 12.96 -14.90 31.10
CA MET A 351 14.30 -14.56 30.67
C MET A 351 14.79 -13.39 31.52
N THR A 352 16.07 -13.36 31.84
CA THR A 352 16.66 -12.27 32.63
C THR A 352 17.75 -11.60 31.81
N LEU A 353 17.76 -10.27 31.76
CA LEU A 353 18.78 -9.47 31.09
C LEU A 353 19.38 -8.44 32.01
N ASN A 354 20.58 -7.96 31.66
CA ASN A 354 21.25 -6.88 32.36
C ASN A 354 21.08 -5.55 31.60
N ARG A 355 20.58 -4.50 32.25
CA ARG A 355 20.28 -3.20 31.64
C ARG A 355 21.52 -2.38 31.26
N LYS A 356 22.64 -2.56 31.98
CA LYS A 356 23.85 -1.76 31.81
C LYS A 356 24.75 -2.30 30.70
N GLU A 357 24.84 -3.61 30.56
CA GLU A 357 25.71 -4.29 29.59
C GLU A 357 24.93 -4.94 28.45
N HIS A 358 23.70 -4.48 28.23
CA HIS A 358 22.76 -5.10 27.29
C HIS A 358 23.30 -5.10 25.87
N ARG A 359 23.32 -6.28 25.26
CA ARG A 359 23.69 -6.51 23.85
C ARG A 359 22.84 -7.65 23.28
N GLU A 360 23.08 -8.00 22.02
CA GLU A 360 22.53 -9.26 21.51
C GLU A 360 23.11 -10.43 22.32
N GLU A 361 22.21 -11.23 22.87
CA GLU A 361 22.49 -12.44 23.63
C GLU A 361 21.92 -13.67 22.91
N GLY A 362 22.36 -14.85 23.32
CA GLY A 362 21.86 -16.12 22.80
C GLY A 362 22.90 -16.95 22.05
N THR A 363 22.44 -18.08 21.52
CA THR A 363 23.26 -19.13 20.92
C THR A 363 22.61 -19.65 19.65
N GLU A 364 23.34 -20.39 18.82
CA GLU A 364 22.75 -21.01 17.62
C GLU A 364 21.65 -22.03 17.94
N THR A 365 21.67 -22.61 19.14
CA THR A 365 20.68 -23.58 19.62
C THR A 365 19.38 -22.93 20.13
N GLU A 366 19.48 -21.76 20.75
CA GLU A 366 18.35 -21.07 21.40
C GLU A 366 17.84 -19.87 20.60
N GLY A 367 18.59 -19.47 19.57
CA GLY A 367 18.40 -18.22 18.86
C GLY A 367 19.09 -17.04 19.56
N PHE A 368 19.05 -15.90 18.88
CA PHE A 368 19.62 -14.65 19.33
C PHE A 368 18.51 -13.65 19.61
N TYR A 369 18.64 -12.88 20.69
CA TYR A 369 17.68 -11.86 21.10
C TYR A 369 18.38 -10.62 21.63
N GLY A 370 17.69 -9.47 21.63
CA GLY A 370 18.23 -8.30 22.33
C GLY A 370 17.48 -6.99 22.12
N GLY A 371 17.04 -6.66 20.90
CA GLY A 371 16.38 -5.38 20.68
C GLY A 371 15.08 -5.28 21.48
N ILE A 372 14.96 -4.31 22.38
CA ILE A 372 13.80 -4.17 23.28
C ILE A 372 13.17 -2.80 23.11
N LYS A 373 11.86 -2.82 22.86
CA LYS A 373 11.00 -1.65 22.76
C LYS A 373 9.94 -1.72 23.85
N LYS A 374 9.80 -0.65 24.63
CA LYS A 374 8.69 -0.48 25.57
C LYS A 374 7.43 -0.05 24.82
N LEU A 375 6.32 -0.74 25.09
CA LEU A 375 5.00 -0.41 24.57
C LEU A 375 4.28 0.53 25.54
N CYS A 376 4.11 1.78 25.13
CA CYS A 376 3.38 2.79 25.92
C CYS A 376 1.95 3.01 25.41
N ASN A 377 1.68 2.72 24.13
CA ASN A 377 0.38 2.95 23.52
C ASN A 377 -0.60 1.83 23.89
N LYS A 378 -1.74 2.20 24.48
CA LYS A 378 -2.80 1.25 24.84
C LYS A 378 -3.37 0.52 23.62
N ASP A 379 -3.42 1.17 22.46
CA ASP A 379 -3.96 0.56 21.24
C ASP A 379 -3.03 -0.55 20.72
N GLU A 380 -1.70 -0.34 20.78
CA GLU A 380 -0.71 -1.36 20.44
C GLU A 380 -0.77 -2.55 21.41
N ILE A 381 -0.91 -2.29 22.71
CA ILE A 381 -1.06 -3.35 23.72
C ILE A 381 -2.35 -4.13 23.50
N THR A 382 -3.45 -3.44 23.24
CA THR A 382 -4.75 -4.07 22.96
C THR A 382 -4.69 -4.90 21.68
N MET A 383 -3.95 -4.45 20.66
CA MET A 383 -3.72 -5.20 19.44
C MET A 383 -3.01 -6.53 19.72
N TRP A 384 -1.94 -6.52 20.52
CA TRP A 384 -1.26 -7.74 20.96
C TRP A 384 -2.17 -8.70 21.75
N GLN A 385 -2.99 -8.15 22.66
CA GLN A 385 -3.90 -8.96 23.48
C GLN A 385 -4.96 -9.69 22.66
N ARG A 386 -5.33 -9.21 21.47
CA ARG A 386 -6.25 -9.93 20.57
C ARG A 386 -5.66 -11.22 20.01
N PHE A 387 -4.34 -11.33 19.97
CA PHE A 387 -3.61 -12.50 19.49
C PHE A 387 -3.20 -13.46 20.61
N TRP A 388 -3.71 -13.24 21.82
CA TRP A 388 -3.43 -14.11 22.96
C TRP A 388 -3.91 -15.54 22.65
N PRO A 389 -3.09 -16.57 22.88
CA PRO A 389 -3.49 -17.95 22.61
C PRO A 389 -4.59 -18.39 23.58
N ASN A 390 -5.52 -19.22 23.09
CA ASN A 390 -6.58 -19.79 23.93
C ASN A 390 -6.01 -20.84 24.91
N ASP A 391 -4.96 -21.53 24.50
CA ASP A 391 -4.27 -22.56 25.29
C ASP A 391 -2.90 -22.07 25.75
N ILE A 392 -2.49 -22.53 26.92
CA ILE A 392 -1.13 -22.26 27.44
C ILE A 392 -0.16 -23.18 26.70
N LEU A 393 0.91 -22.60 26.15
CA LEU A 393 1.98 -23.34 25.49
C LEU A 393 2.90 -24.01 26.51
N GLU A 394 3.33 -25.25 26.26
CA GLU A 394 4.24 -26.01 27.13
C GLU A 394 5.70 -25.54 27.04
#